data_AF-A0A7L9BTE0-F1
#
_entry.id   AF-A0A7L9BTE0-F1
#
_cell.length_a   1.000
_cell.length_b   1.000
_cell.length_c   1.000
_cell.angle_alpha   90.00
_cell.angle_beta   90.00
_cell.angle_gamma   90.00
#
_symmetry.space_group_name_H-M   'P 1'
#
loop_
_entity.id
_entity.type
_entity.pdbx_description
1 polymer ?
#
loop_
_entity_poly.entity_id
_entity_poly.type
_entity_poly.pdbx_seq_one_letter_code
_entity_poly.pdbx_strand_id
1 'polypeptide(L)' 'MAIRVKARSGEMTEQLLRRFKKLCEKEGLTKDVKRKEFYEKPSERRRRAARKSVARKFKDDFPRAAGGPAARPTRPERP' A
#
# COMPACT_ATOMS: atom_id res chain seq x y z
N MET A 1 -8.57 8.09 11.80
CA MET A 1 -8.31 7.35 13.06
C MET A 1 -7.13 8.01 13.76
N ALA A 2 -7.20 8.17 15.08
CA ALA A 2 -6.12 8.80 15.85
C ALA A 2 -5.09 7.74 16.24
N ILE A 3 -3.84 7.90 15.78
CA ILE A 3 -2.73 7.03 16.16
C ILE A 3 -2.32 7.40 17.59
N ARG A 4 -2.63 6.51 18.56
CA ARG A 4 -2.24 6.70 19.96
C ARG A 4 -1.36 5.53 20.39
N VAL A 5 -0.22 5.85 20.99
CA VAL A 5 0.70 4.87 21.56
C VAL A 5 0.97 5.29 23.00
N LYS A 6 0.69 4.38 23.95
CA LYS A 6 1.01 4.57 25.36
C LYS A 6 2.26 3.76 25.70
N ALA A 7 3.15 4.33 26.49
CA ALA A 7 4.29 3.60 27.05
C ALA A 7 3.77 2.53 28.02
N ARG A 8 4.33 1.31 27.96
CA ARG A 8 4.12 0.29 28.99
C ARG A 8 5.33 0.24 29.93
N SER A 9 5.09 -0.20 31.17
CA SER A 9 6.16 -0.36 32.16
C SER A 9 7.13 -1.46 31.70
N GLY A 10 8.43 -1.15 31.66
CA GLY A 10 9.49 -2.05 31.17
C GLY A 10 9.87 -1.89 29.70
N GLU A 11 9.37 -0.88 29.00
CA GLU A 11 9.71 -0.66 27.58
C GLU A 11 10.83 0.37 27.41
N MET A 12 11.86 0.00 26.64
CA MET A 12 12.82 0.98 26.15
C MET A 12 12.16 1.90 25.10
N THR A 13 12.56 3.17 25.10
CA THR A 13 12.08 4.22 24.18
C THR A 13 12.13 3.78 22.71
N GLU A 14 13.14 3.01 22.33
CA GLU A 14 13.29 2.51 20.96
C GLU A 14 12.16 1.55 20.54
N GLN A 15 11.66 0.73 21.48
CA GLN A 15 10.60 -0.24 21.23
C GLN A 15 9.22 0.41 21.12
N LEU A 16 9.04 1.57 21.78
CA LEU A 16 7.88 2.44 21.61
C LEU A 16 7.86 3.07 20.20
N LEU A 17 9.00 3.60 19.76
CA LEU A 17 9.17 4.19 18.42
C LEU A 17 8.91 3.17 17.31
N ARG A 18 9.40 1.93 17.47
CA ARG A 18 9.15 0.84 16.50
C ARG A 18 7.66 0.53 16.38
N ARG A 19 6.92 0.53 17.49
CA ARG A 19 5.46 0.34 17.48
C ARG A 19 4.70 1.50 16.86
N PHE A 20 5.12 2.72 17.17
CA PHE A 20 4.56 3.91 16.54
C PHE A 20 4.73 3.86 15.01
N LYS A 21 5.94 3.55 14.51
CA LYS A 21 6.19 3.39 13.07
C LYS A 21 5.30 2.31 12.45
N LYS A 22 5.19 1.13 13.08
CA LYS A 22 4.28 0.06 12.62
C LYS A 22 2.81 0.49 12.56
N LEU A 23 2.35 1.26 13.54
CA LEU A 23 0.97 1.77 13.54
C LEU A 23 0.75 2.81 12.43
N CYS A 24 1.70 3.72 12.20
CA CYS A 24 1.66 4.66 11.07
C CYS A 24 1.66 3.96 9.71
N GLU A 25 2.42 2.88 9.57
CA GLU A 25 2.44 2.06 8.36
C GLU A 25 1.13 1.30 8.15
N LYS A 26 0.55 0.74 9.23
CA LYS A 26 -0.71 0.00 9.20
C LYS A 26 -1.88 0.90 8.82
N GLU A 27 -1.95 2.09 9.41
CA GLU A 27 -2.96 3.10 9.09
C GLU A 27 -2.75 3.71 7.70
N GLY A 28 -1.60 3.45 7.06
CA GLY A 28 -1.30 3.96 5.73
C GLY A 28 -1.11 5.48 5.69
N LEU A 29 -0.86 6.11 6.84
CA LEU A 29 -0.78 7.57 6.98
C LEU A 29 0.20 8.18 5.98
N THR A 30 1.38 7.59 5.85
CA THR A 30 2.42 8.05 4.90
C THR A 30 1.96 7.95 3.44
N LYS A 31 1.14 6.93 3.09
CA LYS A 31 0.60 6.77 1.73
C LYS A 31 -0.51 7.79 1.46
N ASP A 32 -1.29 8.13 2.48
CA ASP A 32 -2.36 9.11 2.37
C ASP A 32 -1.82 10.53 2.26
N VAL A 33 -0.76 10.87 3.01
CA VAL A 33 -0.04 12.14 2.85
C VAL A 33 0.46 12.28 1.41
N LYS A 34 1.23 11.31 0.91
CA LYS A 34 1.72 11.30 -0.48
C LYS A 34 0.62 11.37 -1.54
N ARG A 35 -0.56 10.81 -1.26
CA ARG A 35 -1.70 10.86 -2.18
C ARG A 35 -2.39 12.23 -2.19
N LYS A 36 -2.34 12.96 -1.08
CA LYS A 36 -3.00 14.26 -0.88
C LYS A 36 -2.06 15.45 -1.09
N GLU A 37 -0.75 15.21 -1.27
CA GLU A 37 0.25 16.25 -1.57
C GLU A 37 -0.10 17.09 -2.81
N PHE A 38 -0.80 16.51 -3.79
CA PHE A 38 -1.21 17.19 -5.01
C PHE A 38 -2.72 17.09 -5.23
N TYR A 39 -3.31 18.13 -5.83
CA TYR A 39 -4.70 18.07 -6.25
C TYR A 39 -4.86 16.99 -7.33
N GLU A 40 -5.71 16.01 -7.03
CA GLU A 40 -6.11 15.01 -7.99
C GLU A 40 -7.57 15.22 -8.37
N LYS A 41 -7.83 15.35 -9.67
CA LYS A 41 -9.20 15.43 -10.19
C LYS A 41 -10.04 14.23 -9.72
N PRO A 42 -11.31 14.42 -9.31
CA PRO A 42 -12.14 13.34 -8.77
C PRO A 42 -12.29 12.12 -9.70
N SER A 43 -12.26 12.33 -11.01
CA SER A 43 -12.29 11.27 -12.03
C SER A 43 -11.04 10.39 -11.98
N GLU A 44 -9.86 11.01 -11.89
CA GLU A 44 -8.58 10.33 -11.79
C GLU A 44 -8.48 9.53 -10.48
N ARG A 45 -9.00 10.11 -9.39
CA ARG A 45 -9.07 9.44 -8.08
C ARG A 45 -9.87 8.15 -8.14
N ARG A 46 -11.03 8.18 -8.81
CA ARG A 46 -11.90 7.00 -9.04
C ARG A 46 -11.23 5.97 -9.95
N ARG A 47 -10.62 6.43 -11.05
CA ARG A 47 -9.87 5.57 -11.99
C ARG A 47 -8.72 4.84 -11.31
N ARG A 48 -7.93 5.54 -10.48
CA ARG A 48 -6.85 4.91 -9.71
C ARG A 48 -7.37 3.92 -8.68
N ALA A 49 -8.49 4.21 -8.02
CA ALA A 49 -9.10 3.30 -7.04
C ALA A 49 -9.55 1.99 -7.70
N ALA A 50 -10.18 2.05 -8.88
CA ALA A 50 -10.60 0.87 -9.65
C ALA A 50 -9.40 0.03 -10.12
N ARG A 51 -8.32 0.67 -10.61
CA ARG A 51 -7.10 -0.06 -10.98
C ARG A 51 -6.46 -0.76 -9.77
N LYS A 52 -6.43 -0.09 -8.60
CA LYS A 52 -5.88 -0.67 -7.36
C LYS A 52 -6.73 -1.81 -6.80
N SER A 53 -8.05 -1.83 -7.00
CA SER A 53 -8.87 -2.97 -6.57
C SER A 53 -8.64 -4.19 -7.45
N VAL A 54 -8.58 -4.01 -8.77
CA VAL A 54 -8.28 -5.08 -9.73
C VAL A 54 -6.88 -5.65 -9.48
N ALA A 55 -5.87 -4.80 -9.29
CA ALA A 55 -4.51 -5.24 -9.01
C ALA A 55 -4.36 -5.97 -7.68
N ARG A 56 -5.17 -5.64 -6.67
CA ARG A 56 -5.22 -6.39 -5.40
C ARG A 56 -5.83 -7.77 -5.60
N LYS A 57 -7.00 -7.86 -6.23
CA LYS A 57 -7.63 -9.15 -6.57
C LYS A 57 -6.66 -10.07 -7.32
N PHE A 58 -6.02 -9.55 -8.37
CA PHE A 58 -5.04 -10.30 -9.15
C PHE A 58 -3.85 -10.81 -8.31
N LYS A 59 -3.40 -10.04 -7.31
CA LYS A 59 -2.32 -10.41 -6.39
C LYS A 59 -2.78 -11.50 -5.40
N ASP A 60 -4.03 -11.43 -4.94
CA ASP A 60 -4.61 -12.39 -4.02
C ASP A 60 -4.92 -13.72 -4.74
N ASP A 61 -5.42 -13.67 -5.98
CA ASP A 61 -5.72 -14.83 -6.84
C ASP A 61 -4.45 -15.55 -7.30
N PHE A 62 -3.38 -14.81 -7.56
CA PHE A 62 -2.07 -15.35 -7.96
C PHE A 62 -0.99 -14.86 -7.00
N PRO A 63 -0.86 -15.47 -5.81
CA PRO A 63 0.27 -15.19 -4.94
C PRO A 63 1.53 -15.56 -5.71
N ARG A 64 2.37 -14.56 -5.96
CA ARG A 64 3.66 -14.73 -6.64
C ARG A 64 4.52 -15.67 -5.80
N ALA A 65 4.41 -16.97 -6.06
CA ALA A 65 5.35 -17.97 -5.59
C ALA A 65 6.74 -17.55 -6.07
N ALA A 66 7.72 -17.69 -5.19
CA ALA A 66 9.05 -17.13 -5.38
C ALA A 66 9.68 -17.57 -6.72
N GLY A 67 10.12 -16.59 -7.52
CA GLY A 67 11.02 -16.81 -8.67
C GLY A 67 10.39 -16.51 -10.05
N GLY A 68 10.88 -15.45 -10.70
CA GLY A 68 10.65 -15.19 -12.13
C GLY A 68 10.00 -13.83 -12.46
N PRO A 69 10.42 -13.14 -13.54
CA PRO A 69 9.71 -11.96 -14.02
C PRO A 69 8.39 -12.40 -14.65
N ALA A 70 7.29 -11.72 -14.33
CA ALA A 70 6.02 -11.92 -15.02
C ALA A 70 6.25 -11.63 -16.50
N ALA A 71 6.20 -12.67 -17.35
CA ALA A 71 6.23 -12.50 -18.79
C ALA A 71 5.10 -11.53 -19.17
N ARG A 72 5.45 -10.39 -19.76
CA ARG A 72 4.45 -9.49 -20.34
C ARG A 72 3.76 -10.29 -21.45
N PRO A 73 2.42 -10.33 -21.53
CA PRO A 73 1.76 -10.97 -22.65
C PRO A 73 2.21 -10.23 -23.92
N THR A 74 2.96 -10.92 -24.79
CA THR A 74 3.33 -10.41 -26.10
C THR A 74 2.04 -10.25 -26.89
N ARG A 75 1.79 -9.02 -27.35
CA ARG A 75 0.67 -8.71 -28.22
C ARG A 75 0.82 -9.55 -29.49
N PRO A 76 -0.17 -10.36 -29.91
CA PRO A 76 -0.05 -11.09 -31.16
C PRO A 76 0.03 -10.08 -32.30
N GLU A 77 1.11 -10.16 -33.08
CA GLU A 77 1.24 -9.50 -34.37
C GLU A 77 0.07 -9.96 -35.24
N ARG A 78 -0.76 -9.01 -35.68
CA ARG A 78 -1.86 -9.30 -36.61
C ARG A 78 -1.29 -9.46 -38.03
N PRO A 79 -1.87 -10.34 -38.86
CA PRO A 79 -1.39 -10.62 -40.22
C PRO A 79 -1.44 -9.39 -41.13
#